data_AF-A0A970QNX5-F1
#
_entry.id   AF-A0A970QNX5-F1
#
_cell.length_a   1.000
_cell.length_b   1.000
_cell.length_c   1.000
_cell.angle_alpha   90.00
_cell.angle_beta   90.00
_cell.angle_gamma   90.00
#
_symmetry.space_group_name_H-M   'P 1'
#
loop_
_entity.id
_entity.type
_entity.pdbx_description
1 polymer ?
#
loop_
_entity_poly.entity_id
_entity_poly.type
_entity_poly.pdbx_seq_one_letter_code
_entity_poly.pdbx_strand_id
1 'polypeptide(L)'
;MQNTRTEQATLLLTDLKGYIDQALQEMATNQMAGSGIEQEQLWGSPLIGLARGDDDLFPFFKKSIGDFYFLPQEAFVMKYPGYVTKPLTVMSLAFPHTEQTLQAQRVSTRFPSDRWRYSRQFWPEFAAEMSSRITSWLADQGIRSVDPERLPAWSWQTSDAYGYASNWSQRHTAYAAGLGTFGLCDGLITEKGKAVRFLSFVLEADLPPSARDYTSRRQWCLHDRDGNCGLCITRCPAQAISA
;
A
#
# COMPACT_ATOMS: atom_id res chain seq x y z
N MET A 1 -3.72 -29.94 -8.47
CA MET A 1 -2.64 -29.10 -7.92
C MET A 1 -3.00 -27.61 -7.90
N GLN A 2 -3.45 -27.00 -9.01
CA GLN A 2 -3.85 -25.58 -9.03
C GLN A 2 -4.99 -25.24 -8.04
N ASN A 3 -6.04 -26.08 -7.97
CA ASN A 3 -7.18 -25.86 -7.07
C ASN A 3 -6.78 -25.81 -5.59
N THR A 4 -5.97 -26.78 -5.14
CA THR A 4 -5.51 -26.87 -3.75
C THR A 4 -4.63 -25.68 -3.37
N ARG A 5 -3.79 -25.19 -4.30
CA ARG A 5 -2.97 -24.00 -4.08
C ARG A 5 -3.83 -22.75 -3.93
N THR A 6 -4.83 -22.57 -4.80
CA THR A 6 -5.74 -21.43 -4.72
C THR A 6 -6.58 -21.48 -3.45
N GLU A 7 -7.10 -22.64 -3.06
CA GLU A 7 -7.86 -22.83 -1.82
C GLU A 7 -7.04 -22.47 -0.57
N GLN A 8 -5.78 -22.94 -0.49
CA GLN A 8 -4.88 -22.60 0.62
C GLN A 8 -4.56 -21.10 0.68
N ALA A 9 -4.35 -20.47 -0.47
CA ALA A 9 -4.13 -19.03 -0.53
C ALA A 9 -5.39 -18.25 -0.11
N THR A 10 -6.58 -18.67 -0.56
CA THR A 10 -7.84 -18.05 -0.16
C THR A 10 -8.06 -18.17 1.35
N LEU A 11 -7.78 -19.33 1.95
CA LEU A 11 -7.90 -19.53 3.39
C LEU A 11 -6.92 -18.62 4.15
N LEU A 12 -5.64 -18.62 3.78
CA LEU A 12 -4.61 -17.78 4.40
C LEU A 12 -4.98 -16.29 4.35
N LEU A 13 -5.46 -15.80 3.20
CA LEU A 13 -5.86 -14.40 3.04
C LEU A 13 -7.12 -14.06 3.83
N THR A 14 -8.06 -15.00 3.96
CA THR A 14 -9.27 -14.82 4.78
C THR A 14 -8.89 -14.72 6.25
N ASP A 15 -8.03 -15.62 6.73
CA ASP A 15 -7.54 -15.64 8.12
C ASP A 15 -6.71 -14.39 8.43
N LEU A 16 -5.81 -13.99 7.51
CA LEU A 16 -5.03 -12.76 7.63
C LEU A 16 -5.95 -11.54 7.70
N LYS A 17 -6.99 -11.49 6.86
CA LYS A 17 -7.94 -10.39 6.87
C LYS A 17 -8.70 -10.33 8.21
N GLY A 18 -9.16 -11.47 8.72
CA GLY A 18 -9.80 -11.54 10.04
C GLY A 18 -8.87 -11.09 11.16
N TYR A 19 -7.61 -11.52 11.12
CA TYR A 19 -6.58 -11.09 12.07
C TYR A 19 -6.33 -9.58 12.01
N ILE A 20 -6.19 -9.00 10.82
CA ILE A 20 -6.02 -7.55 10.65
C ILE A 20 -7.25 -6.80 11.15
N ASP A 21 -8.45 -7.25 10.83
CA ASP A 21 -9.70 -6.61 11.25
C ASP A 21 -9.83 -6.59 12.78
N GLN A 22 -9.46 -7.68 13.45
CA GLN A 22 -9.38 -7.73 14.92
C GLN A 22 -8.31 -6.78 15.44
N ALA A 23 -7.09 -6.81 14.89
CA ALA A 23 -6.00 -5.95 15.32
C ALA A 23 -6.38 -4.45 15.19
N LEU A 24 -7.08 -4.06 14.13
CA LEU A 24 -7.55 -2.68 13.95
C LEU A 24 -8.46 -2.20 15.08
N GLN A 25 -9.23 -3.09 15.72
CA GLN A 25 -10.08 -2.75 16.87
C GLN A 25 -9.27 -2.59 18.17
N GLU A 26 -8.21 -3.39 18.33
CA GLU A 26 -7.41 -3.45 19.56
C GLU A 26 -6.28 -2.42 19.60
N MET A 27 -5.77 -2.00 18.43
CA MET A 27 -4.61 -1.13 18.32
C MET A 27 -4.94 0.29 18.79
N ALA A 28 -4.29 0.71 19.88
CA ALA A 28 -4.31 2.11 20.32
C ALA A 28 -3.78 3.06 19.24
N THR A 29 -2.82 2.61 18.42
CA THR A 29 -2.30 3.38 17.27
C THR A 29 -3.28 3.52 16.11
N ASN A 30 -4.41 2.80 16.12
CA ASN A 30 -5.52 3.01 15.18
C ASN A 30 -6.64 3.87 15.77
N GLN A 31 -6.48 4.42 16.97
CA GLN A 31 -7.49 5.28 17.60
C GLN A 31 -7.14 6.75 17.41
N MET A 32 -8.16 7.55 17.13
CA MET A 32 -8.12 9.00 17.19
C MET A 32 -8.02 9.43 18.66
N ALA A 33 -7.14 10.39 18.94
CA ALA A 33 -7.09 11.06 20.25
C ALA A 33 -7.34 12.56 20.10
N GLY A 34 -8.20 13.11 20.95
CA GLY A 34 -8.58 14.51 20.97
C GLY A 34 -9.93 14.69 21.66
N SER A 35 -10.21 15.89 22.15
CA SER A 35 -11.44 16.18 22.87
C SER A 35 -12.68 15.92 22.00
N GLY A 36 -13.54 15.00 22.42
CA GLY A 36 -14.83 14.72 21.79
C GLY A 36 -14.79 13.80 20.56
N ILE A 37 -13.67 13.11 20.33
CA ILE A 37 -13.48 12.14 19.23
C ILE A 37 -12.84 10.84 19.71
N GLU A 38 -12.93 10.58 21.02
CA GLU A 38 -12.34 9.40 21.64
C GLU A 38 -12.95 8.11 21.06
N GLN A 39 -12.11 7.08 20.88
CA GLN A 39 -12.49 5.74 20.40
C GLN A 39 -12.90 5.63 18.92
N GLU A 40 -12.73 6.69 18.11
CA GLU A 40 -12.92 6.57 16.66
C GLU A 40 -11.67 6.00 15.97
N GLN A 41 -11.88 5.16 14.95
CA GLN A 41 -10.77 4.58 14.19
C GLN A 41 -10.18 5.53 13.14
N LEU A 42 -8.87 5.45 12.94
CA LEU A 42 -8.15 6.15 11.87
C LEU A 42 -8.33 5.45 10.52
N TRP A 43 -8.21 4.12 10.52
CA TRP A 43 -8.16 3.27 9.34
C TRP A 43 -9.23 2.18 9.40
N GLY A 44 -9.86 1.93 8.25
CA GLY A 44 -10.74 0.79 8.05
C GLY A 44 -9.99 -0.46 7.59
N SER A 45 -10.76 -1.54 7.43
CA SER A 45 -10.27 -2.81 6.88
C SER A 45 -9.60 -2.62 5.51
N PRO A 46 -8.38 -3.14 5.30
CA PRO A 46 -7.64 -2.89 4.08
C PRO A 46 -8.13 -3.74 2.90
N LEU A 47 -7.89 -3.25 1.69
CA LEU A 47 -7.81 -4.12 0.51
C LEU A 47 -6.49 -4.91 0.56
N ILE A 48 -6.50 -6.15 0.09
CA ILE A 48 -5.30 -7.00 0.00
C ILE A 48 -5.08 -7.36 -1.47
N GLY A 49 -3.88 -7.09 -1.97
CA GLY A 49 -3.47 -7.43 -3.33
C GLY A 49 -2.15 -8.19 -3.32
N LEU A 50 -1.96 -9.07 -4.30
CA LEU A 50 -0.77 -9.90 -4.44
C LEU A 50 -0.14 -9.71 -5.82
N ALA A 51 1.18 -9.57 -5.85
CA ALA A 51 1.99 -9.65 -7.06
C ALA A 51 3.01 -10.78 -6.92
N ARG A 52 3.49 -11.30 -8.04
CA ARG A 52 4.65 -12.20 -8.02
C ARG A 52 5.90 -11.42 -7.61
N GLY A 53 6.81 -12.06 -6.88
CA GLY A 53 8.10 -11.46 -6.52
C GLY A 53 9.04 -11.23 -7.70
N ASP A 54 8.79 -11.90 -8.83
CA ASP A 54 9.48 -11.75 -10.11
C ASP A 54 8.63 -11.03 -11.17
N ASP A 55 7.61 -10.25 -10.75
CA ASP A 55 6.81 -9.46 -11.68
C ASP A 55 7.68 -8.43 -12.43
N ASP A 56 7.53 -8.37 -13.76
CA ASP A 56 8.32 -7.49 -14.66
C ASP A 56 8.20 -6.01 -14.32
N LEU A 57 7.17 -5.59 -13.58
CA LEU A 57 7.05 -4.23 -13.09
C LEU A 57 8.17 -3.83 -12.14
N PHE A 58 8.69 -4.72 -11.29
CA PHE A 58 9.75 -4.34 -10.34
C PHE A 58 11.08 -4.02 -11.04
N PRO A 59 11.58 -4.83 -11.99
CA PRO A 59 12.70 -4.44 -12.85
C PRO A 59 12.44 -3.14 -13.62
N PHE A 60 11.22 -2.95 -14.14
CA PHE A 60 10.85 -1.71 -14.80
C PHE A 60 10.94 -0.49 -13.85
N PHE A 61 10.41 -0.60 -12.63
CA PHE A 61 10.48 0.47 -11.63
C PHE A 61 11.93 0.78 -11.27
N LYS A 62 12.77 -0.23 -11.04
CA LYS A 62 14.18 -0.03 -10.75
C LYS A 62 14.90 0.70 -11.89
N LYS A 63 14.73 0.23 -13.12
CA LYS A 63 15.29 0.89 -14.31
C LYS A 63 14.81 2.34 -14.47
N SER A 64 13.54 2.60 -14.18
CA SER A 64 12.93 3.92 -14.40
C SER A 64 13.25 4.91 -13.28
N ILE A 65 13.16 4.48 -12.03
CA ILE A 65 13.29 5.34 -10.84
C ILE A 65 14.77 5.52 -10.46
N GLY A 66 15.56 4.45 -10.56
CA GLY A 66 17.00 4.47 -10.27
C GLY A 66 17.47 3.16 -9.65
N ASP A 67 18.76 2.86 -9.82
CA ASP A 67 19.39 1.60 -9.38
C ASP A 67 19.31 1.37 -7.85
N PHE A 68 19.06 2.42 -7.07
CA PHE A 68 18.81 2.34 -5.63
C PHE A 68 17.49 1.63 -5.29
N TYR A 69 16.56 1.48 -6.23
CA TYR A 69 15.27 0.85 -5.98
C TYR A 69 15.44 -0.65 -5.69
N PHE A 70 14.76 -1.13 -4.66
CA PHE A 70 14.80 -2.52 -4.25
C PHE A 70 13.92 -3.39 -5.15
N LEU A 71 14.50 -4.46 -5.66
CA LEU A 71 13.74 -5.60 -6.14
C LEU A 71 13.22 -6.41 -4.93
N PRO A 72 12.08 -7.13 -5.06
CA PRO A 72 11.56 -7.96 -3.98
C PRO A 72 12.59 -8.96 -3.44
N GLN A 73 13.33 -9.60 -4.35
CA GLN A 73 14.41 -10.53 -3.99
C GLN A 73 15.52 -9.86 -3.18
N GLU A 74 15.94 -8.65 -3.57
CA GLU A 74 16.99 -7.88 -2.88
C GLU A 74 16.53 -7.51 -1.45
N ALA A 75 15.31 -7.00 -1.31
CA ALA A 75 14.74 -6.68 -0.01
C ALA A 75 14.62 -7.93 0.89
N PHE A 76 14.23 -9.08 0.33
CA PHE A 76 14.09 -10.32 1.08
C PHE A 76 15.42 -10.82 1.66
N VAL A 77 16.47 -10.88 0.83
CA VAL A 77 17.77 -11.41 1.26
C VAL A 77 18.51 -10.50 2.26
N MET A 78 18.14 -9.22 2.36
CA MET A 78 18.66 -8.32 3.40
C MET A 78 18.24 -8.77 4.81
N LYS A 79 17.03 -9.32 4.98
CA LYS A 79 16.55 -9.86 6.27
C LYS A 79 16.87 -11.34 6.42
N TYR A 80 16.79 -12.11 5.34
CA TYR A 80 17.04 -13.55 5.34
C TYR A 80 18.17 -13.91 4.36
N PRO A 81 19.44 -13.72 4.76
CA PRO A 81 20.58 -14.11 3.93
C PRO A 81 20.55 -15.61 3.61
N GLY A 82 20.89 -15.97 2.38
CA GLY A 82 20.93 -17.35 1.92
C GLY A 82 19.86 -17.68 0.88
N TYR A 83 19.54 -18.97 0.76
CA TYR A 83 18.67 -19.45 -0.30
C TYR A 83 17.19 -19.18 -0.01
N VAL A 84 16.52 -18.66 -1.02
CA VAL A 84 15.07 -18.64 -1.11
C VAL A 84 14.60 -20.03 -1.55
N THR A 85 13.78 -20.64 -0.72
CA THR A 85 13.28 -22.02 -0.82
C THR A 85 11.94 -22.13 -1.55
N LYS A 86 11.18 -21.03 -1.64
CA LYS A 86 9.90 -20.95 -2.37
C LYS A 86 9.83 -19.65 -3.18
N PRO A 87 9.05 -19.61 -4.28
CA PRO A 87 8.76 -18.35 -4.97
C PRO A 87 8.34 -17.24 -3.99
N LEU A 88 8.81 -16.03 -4.27
CA LEU A 88 8.41 -14.85 -3.49
C LEU A 88 7.06 -14.32 -4.00
N THR A 89 6.23 -13.83 -3.08
CA THR A 89 5.02 -13.05 -3.36
C THR A 89 5.17 -11.68 -2.72
N VAL A 90 4.79 -10.61 -3.42
CA VAL A 90 4.66 -9.28 -2.84
C VAL A 90 3.20 -9.02 -2.49
N MET A 91 2.91 -8.85 -1.20
CA MET A 91 1.59 -8.50 -0.70
C MET A 91 1.52 -6.99 -0.47
N SER A 92 0.46 -6.34 -0.95
CA SER A 92 0.17 -4.94 -0.65
C SER A 92 -1.17 -4.83 0.08
N LEU A 93 -1.22 -3.94 1.08
CA LEU A 93 -2.41 -3.63 1.86
C LEU A 93 -2.76 -2.16 1.66
N ALA A 94 -4.00 -1.85 1.31
CA ALA A 94 -4.49 -0.47 1.20
C ALA A 94 -5.53 -0.18 2.29
N PHE A 95 -5.11 0.54 3.33
CA PHE A 95 -5.91 0.95 4.47
C PHE A 95 -6.70 2.23 4.14
N PRO A 96 -8.04 2.17 4.03
CA PRO A 96 -8.84 3.36 3.76
C PRO A 96 -9.03 4.22 5.00
N HIS A 97 -9.10 5.54 4.79
CA HIS A 97 -9.64 6.44 5.82
C HIS A 97 -11.10 6.11 6.12
N THR A 98 -11.50 6.33 7.38
CA THR A 98 -12.90 6.21 7.82
C THR A 98 -13.82 7.26 7.18
N GLU A 99 -15.12 6.95 7.05
CA GLU A 99 -16.09 7.85 6.41
C GLU A 99 -16.19 9.20 7.14
N GLN A 100 -16.07 9.22 8.47
CA GLN A 100 -16.01 10.45 9.28
C GLN A 100 -14.83 11.35 8.85
N THR A 101 -13.67 10.74 8.59
CA THR A 101 -12.48 11.45 8.09
C THR A 101 -12.69 11.96 6.67
N LEU A 102 -13.34 11.18 5.81
CA LEU A 102 -13.69 11.60 4.46
C LEU A 102 -14.68 12.77 4.46
N GLN A 103 -15.71 12.74 5.30
CA GLN A 103 -16.70 13.81 5.43
C GLN A 103 -16.05 15.13 5.86
N ALA A 104 -15.23 15.09 6.92
CA ALA A 104 -14.48 16.25 7.37
C ALA A 104 -13.54 16.78 6.26
N GLN A 105 -12.90 15.88 5.51
CA GLN A 105 -11.98 16.27 4.44
C GLN A 105 -12.70 16.87 3.22
N ARG A 106 -13.91 16.41 2.87
CA ARG A 106 -14.66 16.88 1.69
C ARG A 106 -14.95 18.40 1.76
N VAL A 107 -15.36 18.88 2.93
CA VAL A 107 -15.70 20.30 3.18
C VAL A 107 -14.46 21.18 3.41
N SER A 108 -13.28 20.58 3.59
CA SER A 108 -12.03 21.31 3.83
C SER A 108 -11.49 21.91 2.52
N THR A 109 -11.29 23.23 2.49
CA THR A 109 -10.92 23.98 1.25
C THR A 109 -9.49 24.52 1.26
N ARG A 110 -9.00 25.04 2.40
CA ARG A 110 -7.66 25.66 2.50
C ARG A 110 -6.60 24.74 3.10
N PHE A 111 -6.94 24.08 4.21
CA PHE A 111 -6.07 23.13 4.90
C PHE A 111 -6.76 21.78 5.00
N PRO A 112 -6.03 20.65 5.10
CA PRO A 112 -6.64 19.38 5.42
C PRO A 112 -7.36 19.45 6.77
N SER A 113 -8.45 18.69 6.91
CA SER A 113 -9.17 18.53 8.17
C SER A 113 -8.23 18.04 9.28
N ASP A 114 -8.55 18.36 10.53
CA ASP A 114 -7.72 17.91 11.66
C ASP A 114 -7.64 16.38 11.74
N ARG A 115 -8.72 15.68 11.38
CA ARG A 115 -8.72 14.21 11.23
C ARG A 115 -7.68 13.72 10.23
N TRP A 116 -7.58 14.39 9.08
CA TRP A 116 -6.61 14.04 8.03
C TRP A 116 -5.18 14.35 8.46
N ARG A 117 -4.96 15.46 9.17
CA ARG A 117 -3.65 15.84 9.71
C ARG A 117 -3.20 14.86 10.79
N TYR A 118 -4.09 14.51 11.72
CA TYR A 118 -3.85 13.56 12.78
C TYR A 118 -3.47 12.18 12.21
N SER A 119 -4.33 11.60 11.37
CA SER A 119 -4.05 10.31 10.72
C SER A 119 -2.76 10.30 9.90
N ARG A 120 -2.36 11.42 9.27
CA ARG A 120 -1.05 11.53 8.61
C ARG A 120 0.10 11.54 9.62
N GLN A 121 -0.04 12.27 10.72
CA GLN A 121 1.00 12.40 11.75
C GLN A 121 1.29 11.05 12.40
N PHE A 122 0.24 10.29 12.75
CA PHE A 122 0.35 9.02 13.48
C PHE A 122 0.42 7.77 12.58
N TRP A 123 0.54 7.96 11.26
CA TRP A 123 0.75 6.86 10.32
C TRP A 123 2.01 6.03 10.63
N PRO A 124 3.19 6.63 10.93
CA PRO A 124 4.40 5.85 11.19
C PRO A 124 4.26 4.84 12.34
N GLU A 125 3.65 5.25 13.45
CA GLU A 125 3.41 4.42 14.63
C GLU A 125 2.44 3.28 14.32
N PHE A 126 1.30 3.59 13.69
CA PHE A 126 0.35 2.59 13.21
C PHE A 126 1.03 1.58 12.27
N ALA A 127 1.79 2.07 11.28
CA ALA A 127 2.45 1.25 10.28
C ALA A 127 3.50 0.32 10.90
N ALA A 128 4.27 0.81 11.89
CA ALA A 128 5.25 0.00 12.60
C ALA A 128 4.60 -1.11 13.42
N GLU A 129 3.56 -0.78 14.20
CA GLU A 129 2.82 -1.78 14.99
C GLU A 129 2.13 -2.81 14.09
N MET A 130 1.41 -2.37 13.06
CA MET A 130 0.71 -3.25 12.12
C MET A 130 1.70 -4.17 11.37
N SER A 131 2.83 -3.64 10.91
CA SER A 131 3.88 -4.46 10.29
C SER A 131 4.41 -5.53 11.25
N SER A 132 4.68 -5.17 12.51
CA SER A 132 5.14 -6.13 13.52
C SER A 132 4.13 -7.25 13.76
N ARG A 133 2.84 -6.89 13.91
CA ARG A 133 1.74 -7.84 14.08
C ARG A 133 1.60 -8.79 12.89
N ILE A 134 1.55 -8.27 11.68
CA ILE A 134 1.41 -9.07 10.45
C ILE A 134 2.62 -9.99 10.25
N THR A 135 3.85 -9.49 10.41
CA THR A 135 5.05 -10.31 10.23
C THR A 135 5.17 -11.40 11.28
N SER A 136 4.73 -11.15 12.53
CA SER A 136 4.66 -12.17 13.58
C SER A 136 3.60 -13.22 13.28
N TRP A 137 2.39 -12.81 12.90
CA TRP A 137 1.32 -13.73 12.52
C TRP A 137 1.73 -14.61 11.34
N LEU A 138 2.38 -14.05 10.32
CA LEU A 138 2.91 -14.81 9.18
C LEU A 138 3.99 -15.81 9.61
N ALA A 139 4.85 -15.44 10.56
CA ALA A 139 5.87 -16.33 11.10
C ALA A 139 5.25 -17.52 11.85
N ASP A 140 4.15 -17.30 12.59
CA ASP A 140 3.39 -18.38 13.24
C ASP A 140 2.78 -19.35 12.23
N GLN A 141 2.48 -18.88 11.01
CA GLN A 141 2.07 -19.71 9.87
C GLN A 141 3.26 -20.35 9.12
N GLY A 142 4.50 -20.17 9.60
CA GLY A 142 5.72 -20.66 8.95
C GLY A 142 6.12 -19.90 7.68
N ILE A 143 5.63 -18.67 7.49
CA ILE A 143 5.91 -17.83 6.32
C ILE A 143 6.94 -16.76 6.70
N ARG A 144 8.13 -16.84 6.10
CA ARG A 144 9.14 -15.77 6.20
C ARG A 144 8.65 -14.54 5.45
N SER A 145 8.76 -13.39 6.07
CA SER A 145 8.27 -12.13 5.52
C SER A 145 9.16 -10.94 5.90
N VAL A 146 9.24 -9.97 5.00
CA VAL A 146 9.93 -8.68 5.22
C VAL A 146 9.01 -7.54 4.82
N ASP A 147 8.96 -6.48 5.63
CA ASP A 147 8.46 -5.17 5.20
C ASP A 147 9.66 -4.36 4.67
N PRO A 148 9.73 -4.06 3.36
CA PRO A 148 10.86 -3.32 2.80
C PRO A 148 11.05 -1.92 3.37
N GLU A 149 10.01 -1.24 3.86
CA GLU A 149 10.14 0.09 4.50
C GLU A 149 10.64 0.02 5.95
N ARG A 150 10.81 -1.19 6.50
CA ARG A 150 11.34 -1.43 7.84
C ARG A 150 12.74 -2.03 7.81
N LEU A 151 13.31 -2.24 6.63
CA LEU A 151 14.71 -2.62 6.49
C LEU A 151 15.62 -1.45 6.92
N PRO A 152 16.74 -1.71 7.62
CA PRO A 152 17.71 -0.67 7.96
C PRO A 152 18.28 0.07 6.74
N ALA A 153 18.32 -0.59 5.59
CA ALA A 153 18.78 -0.01 4.32
C ALA A 153 17.72 0.89 3.65
N TRP A 154 16.46 0.88 4.12
CA TRP A 154 15.43 1.74 3.57
C TRP A 154 15.80 3.21 3.75
N SER A 155 15.63 4.00 2.71
CA SER A 155 15.95 5.43 2.75
C SER A 155 15.26 6.21 1.64
N TRP A 156 15.12 7.51 1.88
CA TRP A 156 14.84 8.48 0.83
C TRP A 156 16.06 8.65 -0.05
N GLN A 157 15.80 8.85 -1.33
CA GLN A 157 16.76 8.89 -2.43
C GLN A 157 16.36 10.02 -3.39
N THR A 158 17.26 10.34 -4.31
CA THR A 158 16.98 11.27 -5.41
C THR A 158 17.12 10.53 -6.72
N SER A 159 16.01 10.39 -7.44
CA SER A 159 15.95 9.93 -8.82
C SER A 159 16.38 11.04 -9.76
N ASP A 160 17.24 10.73 -10.72
CA ASP A 160 17.62 11.69 -11.78
C ASP A 160 16.41 12.09 -12.65
N ALA A 161 15.48 11.16 -12.87
CA ALA A 161 14.30 11.39 -13.71
C ALA A 161 13.14 12.05 -12.96
N TYR A 162 12.99 11.76 -11.66
CA TYR A 162 11.77 12.12 -10.90
C TYR A 162 12.02 12.94 -9.63
N GLY A 163 13.27 13.23 -9.29
CA GLY A 163 13.62 13.92 -8.05
C GLY A 163 13.38 13.05 -6.82
N TYR A 164 12.66 13.57 -5.83
CA TYR A 164 12.51 12.90 -4.53
C TYR A 164 11.81 11.53 -4.65
N ALA A 165 12.51 10.47 -4.24
CA ALA A 165 12.06 9.10 -4.33
C ALA A 165 12.48 8.30 -3.08
N SER A 166 12.01 7.07 -2.96
CA SER A 166 12.48 6.11 -1.96
C SER A 166 12.95 4.85 -2.67
N ASN A 167 13.81 4.08 -2.02
CA ASN A 167 14.23 2.77 -2.54
C ASN A 167 13.13 1.70 -2.52
N TRP A 168 11.96 1.98 -1.93
CA TRP A 168 10.77 1.16 -2.10
C TRP A 168 9.53 2.05 -2.18
N SER A 169 8.64 1.80 -3.15
CA SER A 169 7.46 2.65 -3.37
C SER A 169 6.16 1.89 -3.16
N GLN A 170 5.48 2.20 -2.07
CA GLN A 170 4.20 1.56 -1.72
C GLN A 170 3.12 1.68 -2.81
N ARG A 171 3.03 2.81 -3.51
CA ARG A 171 2.04 3.01 -4.59
C ARG A 171 2.33 2.16 -5.83
N HIS A 172 3.60 2.03 -6.20
CA HIS A 172 4.01 1.16 -7.31
C HIS A 172 3.80 -0.30 -6.95
N THR A 173 4.09 -0.68 -5.70
CA THR A 173 3.79 -2.02 -5.19
C THR A 173 2.29 -2.32 -5.20
N ALA A 174 1.44 -1.39 -4.77
CA ALA A 174 -0.01 -1.54 -4.83
C ALA A 174 -0.54 -1.64 -6.28
N TYR A 175 0.05 -0.89 -7.21
CA TYR A 175 -0.20 -1.07 -8.65
C TYR A 175 0.21 -2.48 -9.09
N ALA A 176 1.44 -2.92 -8.85
CA ALA A 176 1.84 -4.29 -9.20
C ALA A 176 0.93 -5.36 -8.58
N ALA A 177 0.45 -5.13 -7.35
CA ALA A 177 -0.46 -6.02 -6.63
C ALA A 177 -1.92 -5.99 -7.10
N GLY A 178 -2.24 -5.24 -8.18
CA GLY A 178 -3.60 -5.19 -8.73
C GLY A 178 -4.59 -4.31 -7.95
N LEU A 179 -4.14 -3.53 -6.97
CA LEU A 179 -5.04 -2.75 -6.10
C LEU A 179 -5.64 -1.50 -6.77
N GLY A 180 -5.16 -1.12 -7.94
CA GLY A 180 -5.76 -0.07 -8.75
C GLY A 180 -4.78 0.63 -9.69
N THR A 181 -5.16 1.80 -10.20
CA THR A 181 -4.40 2.56 -11.21
C THR A 181 -4.14 3.99 -10.79
N PHE A 182 -3.15 4.65 -11.37
CA PHE A 182 -2.81 6.03 -11.05
C PHE A 182 -3.84 7.01 -11.62
N GLY A 183 -4.11 8.09 -10.89
CA GLY A 183 -4.86 9.24 -11.40
C GLY A 183 -3.94 10.28 -12.03
N LEU A 184 -4.53 11.27 -12.70
CA LEU A 184 -3.85 12.45 -13.22
C LEU A 184 -2.96 13.17 -12.18
N CYS A 185 -3.38 13.17 -10.92
CA CYS A 185 -2.63 13.74 -9.79
C CYS A 185 -1.57 12.80 -9.16
N ASP A 186 -1.20 11.72 -9.86
CA ASP A 186 -0.30 10.64 -9.42
C ASP A 186 -0.70 9.87 -8.15
N GLY A 187 -1.84 10.17 -7.53
CA GLY A 187 -2.39 9.30 -6.50
C GLY A 187 -2.99 8.02 -7.09
N LEU A 188 -2.82 6.89 -6.40
CA LEU A 188 -3.40 5.61 -6.81
C LEU A 188 -4.89 5.57 -6.45
N ILE A 189 -5.75 5.32 -7.42
CA ILE A 189 -7.19 5.10 -7.27
C ILE A 189 -7.38 3.61 -7.03
N THR A 190 -7.89 3.25 -5.85
CA THR A 190 -8.27 1.86 -5.51
C THR A 190 -9.78 1.69 -5.54
N GLU A 191 -10.29 0.47 -5.33
CA GLU A 191 -11.74 0.23 -5.17
C GLU A 191 -12.35 0.96 -3.95
N LYS A 192 -11.53 1.32 -2.95
CA LYS A 192 -11.93 2.17 -1.82
C LYS A 192 -11.68 3.66 -2.09
N GLY A 193 -11.34 4.01 -3.33
CA GLY A 193 -10.95 5.35 -3.74
C GLY A 193 -9.46 5.64 -3.50
N LYS A 194 -9.10 6.92 -3.53
CA LYS A 194 -7.70 7.39 -3.42
C LYS A 194 -7.26 7.69 -1.97
N ALA A 195 -8.21 7.83 -1.05
CA ALA A 195 -7.98 8.20 0.34
C ALA A 195 -7.55 6.99 1.19
N VAL A 196 -6.40 6.42 0.83
CA VAL A 196 -5.83 5.23 1.46
C VAL A 196 -4.36 5.44 1.83
N ARG A 197 -3.86 4.63 2.76
CA ARG A 197 -2.43 4.43 3.04
C ARG A 197 -2.05 2.98 2.78
N PHE A 198 -0.77 2.72 2.59
CA PHE A 198 -0.29 1.44 2.10
C PHE A 198 0.77 0.84 2.99
N LEU A 199 0.69 -0.47 3.22
CA LEU A 199 1.81 -1.30 3.66
C LEU A 199 2.08 -2.36 2.60
N SER A 200 3.28 -2.94 2.62
CA SER A 200 3.59 -4.07 1.75
C SER A 200 4.63 -4.98 2.35
N PHE A 201 4.58 -6.25 1.97
CA PHE A 201 5.47 -7.29 2.46
C PHE A 201 5.96 -8.14 1.30
N VAL A 202 7.22 -8.57 1.34
CA VAL A 202 7.73 -9.65 0.50
C VAL A 202 7.68 -10.94 1.32
N LEU A 203 6.95 -11.92 0.82
CA LEU A 203 6.64 -13.19 1.46
C LEU A 203 7.36 -14.30 0.72
N GLU A 204 7.97 -15.24 1.45
CA GLU A 204 8.42 -16.50 0.86
C GLU A 204 7.29 -17.53 0.89
N ALA A 205 6.33 -17.29 0.00
CA ALA A 205 5.17 -18.14 -0.20
C ALA A 205 4.73 -18.05 -1.66
N ASP A 206 4.38 -19.19 -2.25
CA ASP A 206 3.91 -19.26 -3.64
C ASP A 206 2.39 -19.00 -3.71
N LEU A 207 1.97 -17.75 -3.52
CA LEU A 207 0.57 -17.35 -3.59
C LEU A 207 0.21 -16.92 -5.01
N PRO A 208 -0.99 -17.23 -5.51
CA PRO A 208 -1.42 -16.75 -6.83
C PRO A 208 -1.55 -15.22 -6.80
N PRO A 209 -1.04 -14.50 -7.82
CA PRO A 209 -1.17 -13.06 -7.90
C PRO A 209 -2.64 -12.65 -8.08
N SER A 210 -2.98 -11.45 -7.60
CA SER A 210 -4.28 -10.84 -7.85
C SER A 210 -4.45 -10.54 -9.34
N ALA A 211 -5.70 -10.59 -9.82
CA ALA A 211 -6.02 -10.13 -11.15
C ALA A 211 -5.64 -8.65 -11.31
N ARG A 212 -5.02 -8.32 -12.44
CA ARG A 212 -4.66 -6.94 -12.81
C ARG A 212 -5.54 -6.53 -13.99
N ASP A 213 -6.80 -6.26 -13.72
CA ASP A 213 -7.85 -6.02 -14.73
C ASP A 213 -7.82 -4.60 -15.33
N TYR A 214 -6.62 -4.11 -15.60
CA TYR A 214 -6.41 -2.86 -16.30
C TYR A 214 -5.25 -2.97 -17.28
N THR A 215 -5.42 -2.34 -18.44
CA THR A 215 -4.50 -2.35 -19.58
C THR A 215 -3.65 -1.07 -19.65
N SER A 216 -3.99 -0.05 -18.85
CA SER A 216 -3.25 1.22 -18.78
C SER A 216 -3.03 1.65 -17.34
N ARG A 217 -1.86 2.25 -17.08
CA ARG A 217 -1.46 2.75 -15.76
C ARG A 217 -2.40 3.81 -15.18
N ARG A 218 -3.25 4.44 -16.00
CA ARG A 218 -4.25 5.45 -15.58
C ARG A 218 -5.69 5.12 -15.96
N GLN A 219 -6.01 3.85 -16.23
CA GLN A 219 -7.32 3.46 -16.76
C GLN A 219 -8.52 3.90 -15.89
N TRP A 220 -8.36 3.96 -14.56
CA TRP A 220 -9.45 4.38 -13.66
C TRP A 220 -9.52 5.89 -13.47
N CYS A 221 -8.57 6.65 -14.02
CA CYS A 221 -8.70 8.10 -14.09
C CYS A 221 -9.73 8.47 -15.14
N LEU A 222 -10.85 9.06 -14.72
CA LEU A 222 -11.89 9.48 -15.65
C LEU A 222 -11.39 10.53 -16.66
N HIS A 223 -10.39 11.33 -16.29
CA HIS A 223 -9.73 12.23 -17.24
C HIS A 223 -9.10 11.46 -18.41
N ASP A 224 -8.23 10.49 -18.13
CA ASP A 224 -7.58 9.68 -19.17
C ASP A 224 -8.57 8.76 -19.91
N ARG A 225 -9.68 8.39 -19.28
CA ARG A 225 -10.68 7.51 -19.88
C ARG A 225 -11.56 8.23 -20.90
N ASP A 226 -12.10 9.39 -20.56
CA ASP A 226 -13.11 10.08 -21.37
C ASP A 226 -13.08 11.62 -21.25
N GLY A 227 -12.08 12.19 -20.57
CA GLY A 227 -11.90 13.64 -20.42
C GLY A 227 -12.89 14.33 -19.48
N ASN A 228 -13.79 13.60 -18.82
CA ASN A 228 -14.91 14.22 -18.08
C ASN A 228 -14.55 14.75 -16.67
N CYS A 229 -13.31 14.55 -16.21
CA CYS A 229 -12.90 14.89 -14.85
C CYS A 229 -11.63 15.75 -14.84
N GLY A 230 -11.68 16.85 -14.10
CA GLY A 230 -10.55 17.74 -13.81
C GLY A 230 -10.47 18.16 -12.35
N LEU A 231 -11.24 17.51 -11.46
CA LEU A 231 -11.44 17.97 -10.07
C LEU A 231 -10.13 18.06 -9.27
N CYS A 232 -9.14 17.22 -9.60
CA CYS A 232 -7.83 17.29 -8.94
C CYS A 232 -7.04 18.54 -9.33
N ILE A 233 -7.15 19.02 -10.58
CA ILE A 233 -6.57 20.28 -11.05
C ILE A 233 -7.22 21.43 -10.27
N THR A 234 -8.56 21.51 -10.29
CA THR A 234 -9.32 22.58 -9.64
C THR A 234 -9.07 22.67 -8.13
N ARG A 235 -8.88 21.52 -7.46
CA ARG A 235 -8.62 21.49 -6.01
C ARG A 235 -7.16 21.70 -5.62
N CYS A 236 -6.22 21.76 -6.57
CA CYS A 236 -4.80 21.88 -6.23
C CYS A 236 -4.46 23.33 -5.82
N PRO A 237 -4.16 23.60 -4.53
CA PRO A 237 -3.86 24.97 -4.10
C PRO A 237 -2.55 25.50 -4.68
N ALA A 238 -1.62 24.60 -5.03
CA ALA A 238 -0.33 24.94 -5.62
C ALA A 238 -0.35 24.97 -7.16
N GLN A 239 -1.50 24.69 -7.79
CA GLN A 239 -1.65 24.61 -9.25
C GLN A 239 -0.62 23.67 -9.93
N ALA A 240 -0.21 22.62 -9.21
CA ALA A 240 0.85 21.69 -9.64
C ALA A 240 0.35 20.56 -10.55
N ILE A 241 -0.97 20.46 -10.78
CA ILE A 241 -1.58 19.40 -11.58
C ILE A 241 -2.10 20.02 -12.88
N SER A 242 -1.70 19.45 -14.00
CA SER A 242 -2.16 19.79 -15.36
C SER A 242 -2.85 18.57 -15.99
N ALA A 243 -3.56 18.81 -17.10
CA ALA A 243 -4.19 17.78 -17.93
C ALA A 243 -3.16 17.00 -18.75
#